data_AF-A0A527GT97-F1
#
_entry.id   AF-A0A527GT97-F1
#
_cell.length_a   1.000
_cell.length_b   1.000
_cell.length_c   1.000
_cell.angle_alpha   90.00
_cell.angle_beta   90.00
_cell.angle_gamma   90.00
#
_symmetry.space_group_name_H-M   'P 1'
#
loop_
_entity.id
_entity.type
_entity.pdbx_description
1 polymer ?
#
loop_
_entity_poly.entity_id
_entity_poly.type
_entity_poly.pdbx_seq_one_letter_code
_entity_poly.pdbx_strand_id
1 'polypeptide(L)'
;MRFNTGGNLMLTRDALSSWPSRVKPPGRLFVLESPITFSAGIVDVAYLKQAGGDRVTLVGEAPGDRMMFFADQQQVTLPHSGLMLQSATQRYDLQNGCKAYADCFVGMAQPSSATGTTPVLVATIDKGKGRKPVALKTLEPDIAAPWSIDDLLKGRDPGMAAVQAALAGQQE
;
A
#
# COMPACT_ATOMS: atom_id res chain seq x y z
N MET A 1 -2.34 1.75 -9.01
CA MET A 1 -1.31 2.12 -8.03
C MET A 1 0.13 2.10 -8.56
N ARG A 2 0.39 1.59 -9.78
CA ARG A 2 1.74 1.46 -10.39
C ARG A 2 2.73 2.60 -10.18
N PHE A 3 2.29 3.86 -10.23
CA PHE A 3 3.16 5.04 -10.08
C PHE A 3 2.92 5.81 -8.76
N ASN A 4 2.25 5.17 -7.80
CA ASN A 4 1.96 5.77 -6.51
C ASN A 4 3.13 5.53 -5.54
N THR A 5 3.98 6.52 -5.37
CA THR A 5 5.14 6.48 -4.45
C THR A 5 4.77 6.75 -3.00
N GLY A 6 3.48 6.93 -2.70
CA GLY A 6 2.96 7.15 -1.35
C GLY A 6 2.55 8.59 -1.06
N GLY A 7 2.72 9.01 0.19
CA GLY A 7 2.16 10.24 0.74
C GLY A 7 1.49 10.00 2.09
N ASN A 8 0.46 10.78 2.42
CA ASN A 8 -0.27 10.60 3.66
C ASN A 8 -1.40 9.56 3.50
N LEU A 9 -1.16 8.33 3.95
CA LEU A 9 -2.13 7.22 3.89
C LEU A 9 -3.45 7.51 4.60
N MET A 10 -3.45 8.43 5.56
CA MET A 10 -4.65 8.77 6.34
C MET A 10 -5.68 9.50 5.48
N LEU A 11 -5.28 10.08 4.34
CA LEU A 11 -6.19 10.69 3.38
C LEU A 11 -6.92 9.65 2.53
N THR A 12 -6.26 8.54 2.20
CA THR A 12 -6.72 7.54 1.22
C THR A 12 -7.34 6.32 1.86
N ARG A 13 -6.80 5.85 2.98
CA ARG A 13 -7.20 4.63 3.71
C ARG A 13 -8.70 4.42 3.80
N ASP A 14 -9.44 5.44 4.24
CA ASP A 14 -10.89 5.26 4.48
C ASP A 14 -11.70 5.11 3.19
N ALA A 15 -11.33 5.87 2.17
CA ALA A 15 -11.90 5.71 0.84
C ALA A 15 -11.56 4.34 0.26
N LEU A 16 -10.29 3.92 0.34
CA LEU A 16 -9.82 2.67 -0.26
C LEU A 16 -10.39 1.43 0.42
N SER A 17 -10.46 1.36 1.75
CA SER A 17 -11.09 0.20 2.40
C SER A 17 -12.60 0.13 2.17
N SER A 18 -13.25 1.24 1.80
CA SER A 18 -14.69 1.23 1.48
C SER A 18 -14.96 1.07 -0.02
N TRP A 19 -13.93 1.13 -0.86
CA TRP A 19 -14.11 1.08 -2.31
C TRP A 19 -14.68 -0.26 -2.81
N PRO A 20 -14.19 -1.43 -2.34
CA PRO A 20 -14.67 -2.72 -2.84
C PRO A 20 -16.16 -2.97 -2.61
N SER A 21 -16.80 -2.35 -1.61
CA SER A 21 -18.25 -2.49 -1.38
C SER A 21 -19.10 -1.67 -2.35
N ARG A 22 -18.50 -0.69 -3.07
CA ARG A 22 -19.19 0.09 -4.10
C ARG A 22 -19.31 -0.64 -5.43
N VAL A 23 -18.51 -1.68 -5.65
CA VAL A 23 -18.60 -2.55 -6.82
C VAL A 23 -19.55 -3.71 -6.50
N LYS A 24 -20.74 -3.71 -7.11
CA LYS A 24 -21.74 -4.76 -6.92
C LYS A 24 -21.25 -6.09 -7.53
N PRO A 25 -21.48 -7.24 -6.87
CA PRO A 25 -21.28 -8.55 -7.50
C PRO A 25 -22.08 -8.68 -8.80
N PRO A 26 -21.53 -9.34 -9.84
CA PRO A 26 -20.25 -10.07 -9.86
C PRO A 26 -19.02 -9.19 -10.17
N GLY A 27 -19.14 -7.87 -10.11
CA GLY A 27 -18.04 -6.94 -10.41
C GLY A 27 -16.79 -7.14 -9.54
N ARG A 28 -15.63 -6.95 -10.18
CA ARG A 28 -14.29 -7.12 -9.61
C ARG A 28 -13.48 -5.84 -9.74
N LEU A 29 -12.41 -5.73 -8.95
CA LEU A 29 -11.46 -4.63 -9.00
C LEU A 29 -10.10 -5.18 -9.45
N PHE A 30 -9.48 -4.49 -10.41
CA PHE A 30 -8.10 -4.74 -10.79
C PHE A 30 -7.23 -3.61 -10.26
N VAL A 31 -6.21 -3.96 -9.49
CA VAL A 31 -5.26 -2.99 -8.93
C VAL A 31 -3.92 -3.21 -9.61
N LEU A 32 -3.59 -2.28 -10.50
CA LEU A 32 -2.31 -2.28 -11.16
C LEU A 32 -1.23 -1.79 -10.20
N GLU A 33 -0.17 -2.56 -9.98
CA GLU A 33 0.97 -2.23 -9.12
C GLU A 33 2.32 -2.55 -9.78
N SER A 34 3.39 -1.99 -9.23
CA SER A 34 4.75 -2.14 -9.74
C SER A 34 5.78 -1.92 -8.62
N PRO A 35 7.09 -2.10 -8.88
CA PRO A 35 8.14 -1.73 -7.92
C PRO A 35 8.18 -0.23 -7.59
N ILE A 36 7.46 0.63 -8.31
CA ILE A 36 7.30 2.06 -8.00
C ILE A 36 6.14 2.30 -7.02
N THR A 37 5.22 1.34 -6.86
CA THR A 37 4.22 1.37 -5.77
C THR A 37 4.98 1.31 -4.44
N PHE A 38 5.05 2.43 -3.70
CA PHE A 38 5.97 2.57 -2.58
C PHE A 38 5.34 3.29 -1.38
N SER A 39 5.89 3.08 -0.18
CA SER A 39 5.45 3.72 1.08
C SER A 39 3.92 3.59 1.29
N ALA A 40 3.20 4.70 1.52
CA ALA A 40 1.74 4.71 1.64
C ALA A 40 1.01 4.09 0.43
N GLY A 41 1.62 4.08 -0.76
CA GLY A 41 1.06 3.40 -1.93
C GLY A 41 0.97 1.88 -1.74
N ILE A 42 1.92 1.28 -1.02
CA ILE A 42 1.87 -0.15 -0.63
C ILE A 42 0.70 -0.37 0.34
N VAL A 43 0.56 0.51 1.32
CA VAL A 43 -0.51 0.45 2.32
C VAL A 43 -1.89 0.65 1.68
N ASP A 44 -1.99 1.51 0.68
CA ASP A 44 -3.20 1.73 -0.10
C ASP A 44 -3.66 0.46 -0.84
N VAL A 45 -2.73 -0.25 -1.49
CA VAL A 45 -3.01 -1.57 -2.10
C VAL A 45 -3.44 -2.57 -1.04
N ALA A 46 -2.75 -2.62 0.10
CA ALA A 46 -3.10 -3.51 1.21
C ALA A 46 -4.54 -3.29 1.71
N TYR A 47 -4.99 -2.05 1.85
CA TYR A 47 -6.37 -1.75 2.23
C TYR A 47 -7.39 -2.19 1.18
N LEU A 48 -7.09 -2.03 -0.11
CA LEU A 48 -7.95 -2.54 -1.18
C LEU A 48 -8.04 -4.07 -1.12
N LYS A 49 -6.90 -4.77 -1.11
CA LYS A 49 -6.85 -6.24 -1.10
C LYS A 49 -7.52 -6.82 0.14
N GLN A 50 -7.26 -6.27 1.33
CA GLN A 50 -7.91 -6.72 2.56
C GLN A 50 -9.43 -6.52 2.52
N ALA A 51 -9.92 -5.36 2.04
CA ALA A 51 -11.34 -5.07 2.03
C ALA A 51 -12.11 -5.83 0.93
N GLY A 52 -11.48 -6.10 -0.20
CA GLY A 52 -12.11 -6.75 -1.35
C GLY A 52 -11.89 -8.26 -1.45
N GLY A 53 -10.88 -8.80 -0.75
CA GLY A 53 -10.52 -10.22 -0.81
C GLY A 53 -10.32 -10.68 -2.26
N ASP A 54 -10.96 -11.80 -2.61
CA ASP A 54 -10.87 -12.44 -3.92
C ASP A 54 -11.46 -11.59 -5.06
N ARG A 55 -12.25 -10.55 -4.76
CA ARG A 55 -12.75 -9.61 -5.78
C ARG A 55 -11.72 -8.56 -6.19
N VAL A 56 -10.57 -8.50 -5.51
CA VAL A 56 -9.45 -7.62 -5.86
C VAL A 56 -8.32 -8.46 -6.43
N THR A 57 -8.05 -8.24 -7.72
CA THR A 57 -6.95 -8.86 -8.46
C THR A 57 -5.81 -7.84 -8.59
N LEU A 58 -4.66 -8.20 -8.04
CA LEU A 58 -3.41 -7.46 -8.18
C LEU A 58 -2.75 -7.83 -9.51
N VAL A 59 -2.34 -6.83 -10.29
CA VAL A 59 -1.81 -7.03 -11.64
C VAL A 59 -0.53 -6.23 -11.82
N GLY A 60 0.51 -6.86 -12.37
CA GLY A 60 1.78 -6.22 -12.65
C GLY A 60 2.93 -6.92 -11.93
N GLU A 61 3.58 -6.19 -11.03
CA GLU A 61 4.77 -6.62 -10.31
C GLU A 61 4.64 -6.23 -8.83
N ALA A 62 5.33 -6.98 -7.96
CA ALA A 62 5.30 -6.73 -6.53
C ALA A 62 5.70 -5.26 -6.20
N PRO A 63 5.12 -4.68 -5.12
CA PRO A 63 5.46 -3.34 -4.68
C PRO A 63 6.93 -3.18 -4.30
N GLY A 64 7.42 -1.94 -4.27
CA GLY A 64 8.84 -1.61 -4.11
C GLY A 64 9.45 -1.87 -2.73
N ASP A 65 8.72 -2.51 -1.80
CA ASP A 65 9.22 -2.90 -0.49
C ASP A 65 8.54 -4.21 -0.03
N ARG A 66 9.07 -4.80 1.04
CA ARG A 66 8.56 -6.02 1.66
C ARG A 66 7.28 -5.76 2.47
N MET A 67 6.56 -6.84 2.82
CA MET A 67 5.35 -6.80 3.66
C MET A 67 5.56 -6.18 5.07
N MET A 68 6.81 -6.12 5.53
CA MET A 68 7.20 -5.39 6.73
C MET A 68 8.30 -4.40 6.38
N PHE A 69 8.06 -3.11 6.52
CA PHE A 69 9.03 -2.07 6.21
C PHE A 69 9.04 -0.99 7.27
N PHE A 70 10.00 -0.05 7.14
CA PHE A 70 10.05 1.12 7.99
C PHE A 70 9.76 2.35 7.17
N ALA A 71 8.91 3.21 7.70
CA ALA A 71 8.59 4.51 7.13
C ALA A 71 8.56 5.55 8.24
N ASP A 72 8.16 6.78 7.87
CA ASP A 72 7.78 7.88 8.75
C ASP A 72 8.49 7.92 10.10
N GLN A 73 9.53 8.74 10.25
CA GLN A 73 9.77 9.50 11.48
C GLN A 73 11.06 10.33 11.40
N GLN A 74 11.29 11.02 12.52
CA GLN A 74 12.45 11.82 12.91
C GLN A 74 13.16 12.55 11.77
N GLN A 75 12.75 13.81 11.60
CA GLN A 75 13.61 14.81 10.99
C GLN A 75 14.64 15.25 12.03
N VAL A 76 15.91 14.99 11.75
CA VAL A 76 17.03 15.44 12.57
C VAL A 76 17.82 16.46 11.78
N THR A 77 17.83 17.70 12.27
CA THR A 77 18.72 18.73 11.72
C THR A 77 20.11 18.53 12.31
N LEU A 78 21.10 18.29 11.45
CA LEU A 78 22.47 18.06 11.85
C LEU A 78 23.09 19.37 12.38
N PRO A 79 23.68 19.37 13.60
CA PRO A 79 24.01 20.59 14.32
C PRO A 79 25.10 21.46 13.66
N HIS A 80 25.94 20.88 12.81
CA HIS A 80 27.06 21.58 12.18
C HIS A 80 26.84 21.95 10.71
N SER A 81 25.94 21.26 10.01
CA SER A 81 25.69 21.51 8.57
C SER A 81 24.32 22.11 8.30
N GLY A 82 23.38 22.02 9.25
CA GLY A 82 21.98 22.41 9.04
C GLY A 82 21.20 21.48 8.09
N LEU A 83 21.83 20.40 7.58
CA LEU A 83 21.14 19.42 6.74
C LEU A 83 20.08 18.66 7.57
N MET A 84 18.94 18.40 6.95
CA MET A 84 17.86 17.61 7.54
C MET A 84 17.96 16.15 7.10
N LEU A 85 18.20 15.25 8.04
CA LEU A 85 18.09 13.81 7.85
C LEU A 85 16.67 13.35 8.18
N GLN A 86 16.04 12.58 7.30
CA GLN A 86 14.80 11.87 7.59
C GLN A 86 15.12 10.40 7.85
N SER A 87 14.85 9.92 9.07
CA SER A 87 15.10 8.55 9.47
C SER A 87 13.80 7.77 9.61
N ALA A 88 13.58 6.78 8.74
CA ALA A 88 12.43 5.89 8.83
C ALA A 88 12.57 4.97 10.07
N THR A 89 11.86 5.30 11.16
CA THR A 89 11.93 4.54 12.41
C THR A 89 10.62 3.85 12.79
N GLN A 90 9.51 4.16 12.12
CA GLN A 90 8.26 3.47 12.39
C GLN A 90 8.06 2.26 11.53
N ARG A 91 7.62 1.18 12.18
CA ARG A 91 7.33 -0.07 11.51
C ARG A 91 5.94 -0.08 10.89
N TYR A 92 5.89 -0.60 9.68
CA TYR A 92 4.70 -0.94 8.91
C TYR A 92 4.71 -2.45 8.70
N ASP A 93 4.01 -3.21 9.55
CA ASP A 93 3.89 -4.68 9.44
C ASP A 93 2.51 -5.06 8.89
N LEU A 94 2.43 -5.13 7.55
CA LEU A 94 1.21 -5.48 6.82
C LEU A 94 0.88 -6.96 6.94
N GLN A 95 1.84 -7.81 7.29
CA GLN A 95 1.64 -9.25 7.32
C GLN A 95 0.95 -9.70 8.60
N ASN A 96 1.43 -9.22 9.75
CA ASN A 96 0.93 -9.66 11.05
C ASN A 96 0.12 -8.58 11.78
N GLY A 97 -0.03 -7.41 11.18
CA GLY A 97 -0.78 -6.29 11.74
C GLY A 97 -0.15 -5.72 13.00
N CYS A 98 1.18 -5.73 13.09
CA CYS A 98 1.91 -5.18 14.23
C CYS A 98 1.61 -5.85 15.58
N LYS A 99 1.17 -7.11 15.60
CA LYS A 99 0.84 -7.80 16.86
C LYS A 99 2.06 -8.02 17.77
N ALA A 100 3.23 -8.20 17.18
CA ALA A 100 4.46 -8.55 17.89
C ALA A 100 5.38 -7.35 18.19
N TYR A 101 5.00 -6.14 17.77
CA TYR A 101 5.90 -4.98 17.77
C TYR A 101 5.26 -3.78 18.47
N ALA A 102 6.10 -2.97 19.12
CA ALA A 102 5.68 -1.76 19.82
C ALA A 102 6.10 -0.46 19.09
N ASP A 103 6.86 -0.56 17.99
CA ASP A 103 7.40 0.56 17.19
C ASP A 103 6.52 0.89 15.97
N CYS A 104 5.30 0.35 15.91
CA CYS A 104 4.45 0.48 14.73
C CYS A 104 3.75 1.83 14.59
N PHE A 105 3.40 2.17 13.34
CA PHE A 105 2.51 3.27 13.03
C PHE A 105 1.08 3.00 13.53
N VAL A 106 0.52 3.96 14.26
CA VAL A 106 -0.76 3.80 14.97
C VAL A 106 -1.93 3.65 14.02
N GLY A 107 -1.91 4.32 12.86
CA GLY A 107 -3.02 4.35 11.92
C GLY A 107 -3.37 2.97 11.33
N MET A 108 -2.46 2.00 11.41
CA MET A 108 -2.59 0.68 10.77
C MET A 108 -2.46 -0.51 11.73
N ALA A 109 -2.00 -0.27 12.96
CA ALA A 109 -1.78 -1.34 13.93
C ALA A 109 -3.10 -1.96 14.42
N GLN A 110 -3.06 -3.25 14.78
CA GLN A 110 -4.20 -3.92 15.42
C GLN A 110 -4.61 -3.21 16.72
N PRO A 111 -5.89 -3.27 17.15
CA PRO A 111 -6.37 -2.48 18.30
C PRO A 111 -5.64 -2.80 19.60
N SER A 112 -5.21 -4.05 19.78
CA SER A 112 -4.46 -4.50 20.97
C SER A 112 -2.96 -4.24 20.91
N SER A 113 -2.42 -3.81 19.77
CA SER A 113 -0.97 -3.60 19.61
C SER A 113 -0.48 -2.32 20.30
N ALA A 114 0.71 -2.40 20.90
CA ALA A 114 1.48 -1.21 21.25
C ALA A 114 1.96 -0.50 19.98
N THR A 115 2.16 0.82 20.04
CA THR A 115 2.53 1.63 18.86
C THR A 115 3.56 2.69 19.24
N GLY A 116 4.50 2.95 18.34
CA GLY A 116 5.61 3.90 18.54
C GLY A 116 5.36 5.26 17.90
N THR A 117 4.10 5.63 17.68
CA THR A 117 3.75 6.89 17.01
C THR A 117 3.85 8.05 17.99
N THR A 118 4.73 9.01 17.67
CA THR A 118 4.90 10.20 18.48
C THR A 118 3.68 11.12 18.37
N PRO A 119 3.40 11.95 19.40
CA PRO A 119 2.32 12.92 19.35
C PRO A 119 2.41 13.89 18.15
N VAL A 120 3.65 14.24 17.75
CA VAL A 120 3.89 15.09 16.57
C VAL A 120 3.35 14.43 15.31
N LEU A 121 3.65 13.14 15.11
CA LEU A 121 3.18 12.43 13.92
C LEU A 121 1.67 12.18 13.95
N VAL A 122 1.09 11.98 15.13
CA VAL A 122 -0.38 11.93 15.30
C VAL A 122 -1.01 13.26 14.86
N ALA A 123 -0.42 14.40 15.25
CA ALA A 123 -0.93 15.72 14.88
C ALA A 123 -0.76 16.02 13.38
N THR A 124 0.32 15.58 12.74
CA THR A 124 0.62 15.92 11.33
C THR A 124 0.01 14.94 10.32
N ILE A 125 0.05 13.64 10.60
CA ILE A 125 -0.39 12.58 9.67
C ILE A 125 -1.75 12.02 10.08
N ASP A 126 -1.88 11.46 11.29
CA ASP A 126 -3.10 10.76 11.75
C ASP A 126 -4.32 11.70 11.82
N LYS A 127 -4.10 12.94 12.26
CA LYS A 127 -5.13 13.97 12.47
C LYS A 127 -6.33 13.46 13.30
N GLY A 128 -6.11 12.52 14.20
CA GLY A 128 -7.13 11.94 15.07
C GLY A 128 -8.07 10.95 14.37
N LYS A 129 -7.75 10.48 13.15
CA LYS A 129 -8.55 9.45 12.46
C LYS A 129 -8.42 8.07 13.10
N GLY A 130 -7.48 7.87 14.01
CA GLY A 130 -7.36 6.65 14.80
C GLY A 130 -6.98 5.43 13.96
N ARG A 131 -7.10 4.23 14.56
CA ARG A 131 -6.62 2.99 13.97
C ARG A 131 -7.58 2.43 12.91
N LYS A 132 -7.01 1.90 11.83
CA LYS A 132 -7.71 0.99 10.92
C LYS A 132 -6.78 -0.19 10.60
N PRO A 133 -6.97 -1.33 11.29
CA PRO A 133 -6.03 -2.43 11.20
C PRO A 133 -5.85 -2.98 9.79
N VAL A 134 -4.61 -3.34 9.45
CA VAL A 134 -4.27 -4.08 8.24
C VAL A 134 -3.45 -5.32 8.58
N ALA A 135 -3.80 -6.46 7.99
CA ALA A 135 -3.14 -7.75 8.13
C ALA A 135 -3.53 -8.66 6.95
N LEU A 136 -2.60 -8.95 6.06
CA LEU A 136 -2.82 -9.78 4.87
C LEU A 136 -1.58 -10.64 4.56
N LYS A 137 -1.78 -11.74 3.83
CA LYS A 137 -0.70 -12.72 3.60
C LYS A 137 0.40 -12.21 2.67
N THR A 138 0.02 -11.52 1.59
CA THR A 138 0.93 -11.14 0.51
C THR A 138 0.36 -9.98 -0.33
N LEU A 139 1.26 -9.24 -0.97
CA LEU A 139 1.00 -8.28 -2.04
C LEU A 139 1.72 -8.68 -3.33
N GLU A 140 2.02 -9.97 -3.49
CA GLU A 140 2.44 -10.48 -4.80
C GLU A 140 1.28 -10.34 -5.81
N PRO A 141 1.59 -10.03 -7.09
CA PRO A 141 0.55 -9.89 -8.10
C PRO A 141 -0.15 -11.22 -8.33
N ASP A 142 -1.49 -11.20 -8.40
CA ASP A 142 -2.28 -12.35 -8.80
C ASP A 142 -2.07 -12.67 -10.30
N ILE A 143 -1.82 -11.62 -11.11
CA ILE A 143 -1.43 -11.74 -12.52
C ILE A 143 -0.13 -10.98 -12.75
N ALA A 144 0.97 -11.70 -12.99
CA ALA A 144 2.24 -11.11 -13.36
C ALA A 144 2.14 -10.44 -14.74
N ALA A 145 2.47 -9.15 -14.81
CA ALA A 145 2.49 -8.36 -16.05
C ALA A 145 3.62 -7.32 -16.01
N PRO A 146 4.89 -7.76 -15.96
CA PRO A 146 6.03 -6.86 -15.84
C PRO A 146 6.21 -6.01 -17.10
N TRP A 147 6.80 -4.84 -16.94
CA TRP A 147 7.19 -4.02 -18.08
C TRP A 147 8.35 -4.66 -18.85
N SER A 148 8.23 -4.69 -20.18
CA SER A 148 9.33 -5.07 -21.06
C SER A 148 9.74 -3.90 -21.95
N ILE A 149 10.99 -3.91 -22.41
CA ILE A 149 11.48 -2.95 -23.41
C ILE A 149 10.65 -3.05 -24.70
N ASP A 150 10.25 -4.26 -25.10
CA ASP A 150 9.43 -4.47 -26.30
C ASP A 150 8.04 -3.81 -26.17
N ASP A 151 7.39 -3.94 -25.01
CA ASP A 151 6.11 -3.27 -24.74
C ASP A 151 6.28 -1.75 -24.77
N LEU A 152 7.34 -1.22 -24.14
CA LEU A 152 7.65 0.21 -24.17
C LEU A 152 7.85 0.72 -25.61
N LEU A 153 8.69 0.04 -26.40
CA LEU A 153 8.98 0.41 -27.79
C LEU A 153 7.74 0.35 -28.69
N LYS A 154 6.79 -0.54 -28.37
CA LYS A 154 5.52 -0.68 -29.10
C LYS A 154 4.38 0.17 -28.53
N GLY A 155 4.62 0.97 -27.48
CA GLY A 155 3.59 1.76 -26.81
C GLY A 155 2.48 0.91 -26.18
N ARG A 156 2.80 -0.34 -25.79
CA ARG A 156 1.86 -1.27 -25.15
C ARG A 156 1.98 -1.18 -23.63
N ASP A 157 0.85 -1.26 -22.95
CA ASP A 157 0.80 -1.37 -21.51
C ASP A 157 0.48 -2.84 -21.13
N PRO A 158 1.46 -3.62 -20.62
CA PRO A 158 1.26 -5.04 -20.33
C PRO A 158 0.26 -5.27 -19.19
N GLY A 159 0.20 -4.37 -18.20
CA GLY A 159 -0.78 -4.47 -17.12
C GLY A 159 -2.21 -4.25 -17.61
N MET A 160 -2.44 -3.26 -18.48
CA MET A 160 -3.76 -3.04 -19.09
C MET A 160 -4.15 -4.19 -20.03
N ALA A 161 -3.20 -4.73 -20.81
CA ALA A 161 -3.44 -5.89 -21.64
C ALA A 161 -3.82 -7.13 -20.81
N ALA A 162 -3.15 -7.35 -19.68
CA ALA A 162 -3.47 -8.43 -18.75
C ALA A 162 -4.88 -8.28 -18.14
N VAL A 163 -5.28 -7.06 -17.77
CA VAL A 163 -6.66 -6.78 -17.32
C VAL A 163 -7.68 -7.08 -18.42
N GLN A 164 -7.41 -6.67 -19.66
CA GLN A 164 -8.30 -6.94 -20.79
C GLN A 164 -8.45 -8.45 -21.03
N ALA A 165 -7.35 -9.21 -20.99
CA ALA A 165 -7.38 -10.66 -21.13
C ALA A 165 -8.18 -11.34 -19.98
N ALA A 166 -7.99 -10.89 -18.74
CA ALA A 166 -8.70 -11.40 -17.57
C ALA A 166 -10.21 -11.07 -17.56
N LEU A 167 -10.62 -10.02 -18.28
CA LEU A 167 -12.02 -9.68 -18.52
C LEU A 167 -12.62 -10.52 -19.66
N ALA A 168 -11.86 -10.76 -20.73
CA ALA A 168 -12.32 -11.55 -21.88
C ALA A 168 -12.53 -13.03 -21.52
N GLY A 169 -11.62 -13.63 -20.74
CA GLY A 169 -11.73 -15.02 -20.28
C GLY A 169 -12.86 -15.31 -19.28
N GLN A 170 -13.72 -14.32 -18.98
CA GLN A 170 -14.96 -14.52 -18.22
C GLN A 170 -16.23 -14.51 -19.08
N GLN A 171 -16.09 -14.25 -20.38
CA GLN A 171 -17.20 -14.23 -21.32
C GLN A 171 -17.45 -15.60 -21.97
N GLU A 172 -16.60 -16.58 -21.68
CA GLU A 172 -16.78 -18.02 -21.95
C GLU A 172 -17.35 -18.75 -20.73
#